data_AF-A0A2V7AK49-F1
#
_entry.id   AF-A0A2V7AK49-F1
#
_cell.length_a   1.000
_cell.length_b   1.000
_cell.length_c   1.000
_cell.angle_alpha   90.00
_cell.angle_beta   90.00
_cell.angle_gamma   90.00
#
_symmetry.space_group_name_H-M   'P 1'
#
loop_
_entity.id
_entity.type
_entity.pdbx_description
1 polymer ?
#
loop_
_entity_poly.entity_id
_entity_poly.type
_entity_poly.pdbx_seq_one_letter_code
_entity_poly.pdbx_strand_id
1 'polypeptide(L)'
;MTLREARAQYFRANGIADDGGYAQQWVRIKLGPVPVVFPNTAGRRAALLPHDLHHVATGYDTTLVGEAEIGAWELASGCRHYYVAWILNLGAVVTGMFLLPRRVVRAFRRGRQCTNLYHLGIGATWPEETVSGLRQQLGLDVPHG
;
A
#
# COMPACT_ATOMS: atom_id res chain seq x y z
N MET A 1 -1.47 -13.26 14.62
CA MET A 1 -0.32 -12.83 13.80
C MET A 1 -0.13 -11.33 13.97
N THR A 2 1.06 -10.94 14.41
CA THR A 2 1.42 -9.52 14.59
C THR A 2 1.68 -8.86 13.23
N LEU A 3 1.66 -7.53 13.16
CA LEU A 3 1.96 -6.80 11.92
C LEU A 3 3.41 -7.02 11.48
N ARG A 4 4.35 -7.16 12.42
CA ARG A 4 5.74 -7.53 12.12
C ARG A 4 5.82 -8.86 11.38
N GLU A 5 5.21 -9.90 11.95
CA GLU A 5 5.19 -11.24 11.38
C GLU A 5 4.50 -11.25 10.01
N ALA A 6 3.34 -10.60 9.92
CA ALA A 6 2.55 -10.52 8.71
C ALA A 6 3.29 -9.81 7.59
N ARG A 7 3.94 -8.68 7.87
CA ARG A 7 4.74 -7.94 6.89
C ARG A 7 5.95 -8.74 6.42
N ALA A 8 6.65 -9.41 7.34
CA ALA A 8 7.78 -10.27 6.97
C ALA A 8 7.34 -11.45 6.10
N GLN A 9 6.20 -12.07 6.42
CA GLN A 9 5.61 -13.11 5.58
C GLN A 9 5.22 -12.57 4.20
N TYR A 10 4.62 -11.38 4.16
CA TYR A 10 4.23 -10.71 2.92
C TYR A 10 5.45 -10.42 2.02
N PHE A 11 6.55 -9.91 2.60
CA PHE A 11 7.77 -9.67 1.85
C PHE A 11 8.36 -10.94 1.25
N ARG A 12 8.47 -12.02 2.05
CA ARG A 12 8.94 -13.31 1.57
C ARG A 12 8.06 -13.87 0.44
N ALA A 13 6.74 -13.77 0.58
CA ALA A 13 5.80 -14.26 -0.43
C ALA A 13 5.88 -13.49 -1.76
N ASN A 14 6.32 -12.23 -1.72
CA ASN A 14 6.43 -11.35 -2.89
C ASN A 14 7.88 -11.15 -3.38
N GLY A 15 8.86 -11.85 -2.80
CA GLY A 15 10.28 -11.72 -3.18
C GLY A 15 10.89 -10.36 -2.85
N ILE A 16 10.33 -9.64 -1.87
CA ILE A 16 10.86 -8.37 -1.36
C ILE A 16 11.96 -8.68 -0.33
N ALA A 17 13.01 -7.86 -0.30
CA ALA A 17 14.06 -7.95 0.72
C ALA A 17 13.48 -7.77 2.14
N ASP A 18 14.10 -8.39 3.14
CA ASP A 18 13.59 -8.36 4.53
C ASP A 18 13.47 -6.94 5.10
N ASP A 19 14.33 -6.02 4.67
CA ASP A 19 14.30 -4.62 5.05
C ASP A 19 13.26 -3.79 4.27
N GLY A 20 12.60 -4.37 3.26
CA GLY A 20 11.66 -3.70 2.36
C GLY A 20 12.28 -2.65 1.43
N GLY A 21 13.61 -2.57 1.37
CA GLY A 21 14.33 -1.52 0.65
C GLY A 21 14.26 -0.13 1.31
N TYR A 22 13.94 -0.06 2.61
CA TYR A 22 13.74 1.22 3.31
C TYR A 22 15.05 2.00 3.44
N ALA A 23 16.18 1.30 3.55
CA ALA A 23 17.51 1.89 3.65
C ALA A 23 18.12 2.25 2.28
N GLN A 24 17.47 1.88 1.17
CA GLN A 24 18.02 2.13 -0.17
C GLN A 24 18.00 3.62 -0.49
N GLN A 25 19.09 4.12 -1.07
CA GLN A 25 19.18 5.51 -1.55
C GLN A 25 18.50 5.72 -2.90
N TRP A 26 18.40 4.66 -3.71
CA TRP A 26 17.83 4.67 -5.04
C TRP A 26 16.79 3.57 -5.16
N VAL A 27 15.68 3.91 -5.80
CA VAL A 27 14.56 3.00 -6.05
C VAL A 27 14.57 2.67 -7.53
N ARG A 28 14.43 1.38 -7.85
CA ARG A 28 14.25 0.92 -9.22
C ARG A 28 12.89 0.24 -9.34
N ILE A 29 11.99 0.85 -10.09
CA ILE A 29 10.71 0.23 -10.46
C ILE A 29 10.71 -0.12 -11.94
N LYS A 30 9.99 -1.17 -12.32
CA LYS A 30 9.71 -1.47 -13.72
C LYS A 30 8.34 -0.91 -14.08
N LEU A 31 8.31 0.13 -14.91
CA LEU A 31 7.06 0.61 -15.50
C LEU A 31 6.93 -0.04 -16.89
N GLY A 32 6.30 -1.22 -16.92
CA GLY A 32 6.31 -2.07 -18.11
C GLY A 32 7.75 -2.47 -18.51
N PRO A 33 8.16 -2.31 -19.79
CA PRO A 33 9.51 -2.68 -20.23
C PRO A 33 10.59 -1.68 -19.80
N VAL A 34 10.21 -0.48 -19.31
CA VAL A 34 11.16 0.59 -19.00
C VAL A 34 11.54 0.55 -17.52
N PRO A 35 12.83 0.36 -17.18
CA PRO A 35 13.30 0.52 -15.81
C PRO A 35 13.37 2.02 -15.46
N VAL A 36 12.64 2.43 -14.43
CA VAL A 36 12.70 3.79 -13.89
C VAL A 36 13.50 3.75 -12.59
N VAL A 37 14.57 4.54 -12.52
CA VAL A 37 15.42 4.68 -11.34
C VAL A 37 15.33 6.12 -10.84
N PHE A 38 15.04 6.29 -9.55
CA PHE A 38 14.89 7.61 -8.94
C PHE A 38 15.33 7.58 -7.47
N PRO A 39 15.73 8.71 -6.87
CA PRO A 39 16.18 8.72 -5.48
C PRO A 39 15.05 8.35 -4.52
N ASN A 40 15.36 7.59 -3.47
CA ASN A 40 14.44 7.32 -2.38
C ASN A 40 14.34 8.58 -1.51
N THR A 41 13.34 9.43 -1.76
CA THR A 41 13.17 10.67 -1.01
C THR A 41 12.67 10.41 0.41
N ALA A 42 12.86 11.38 1.31
CA ALA A 42 12.33 11.27 2.68
C ALA A 42 10.79 11.10 2.69
N GLY A 43 10.08 11.79 1.78
CA GLY A 43 8.64 11.64 1.62
C GLY A 43 8.22 10.24 1.18
N ARG A 44 8.98 9.59 0.28
CA ARG A 44 8.72 8.18 -0.09
C ARG A 44 8.95 7.27 1.11
N ARG A 45 10.09 7.38 1.80
CA ARG A 45 10.38 6.55 2.99
C ARG A 45 9.31 6.67 4.06
N ALA A 46 8.76 7.86 4.27
CA ALA A 46 7.67 8.08 5.22
C ALA A 46 6.35 7.39 4.81
N ALA A 47 6.11 7.20 3.51
CA ALA A 47 4.92 6.53 2.99
C ALA A 47 5.04 5.00 2.91
N LEU A 48 6.27 4.45 2.87
CA LEU A 48 6.50 3.01 2.69
C LEU A 48 5.87 2.15 3.80
N LEU A 49 6.09 2.51 5.07
CA LEU A 49 5.55 1.71 6.17
C LEU A 49 4.01 1.67 6.17
N PRO A 50 3.30 2.81 6.07
CA PRO A 50 1.85 2.81 5.86
C PRO A 50 1.43 1.91 4.69
N HIS A 51 2.07 2.08 3.53
CA HIS A 51 1.74 1.37 2.30
C HIS A 51 1.90 -0.15 2.42
N ASP A 52 3.02 -0.63 2.98
CA ASP A 52 3.23 -2.06 3.18
C ASP A 52 2.23 -2.66 4.18
N LEU A 53 1.89 -1.91 5.23
CA LEU A 53 0.86 -2.33 6.19
C LEU A 53 -0.54 -2.32 5.58
N HIS A 54 -0.83 -1.42 4.64
CA HIS A 54 -2.07 -1.44 3.87
C HIS A 54 -2.15 -2.69 2.99
N HIS A 55 -1.07 -3.14 2.35
CA HIS A 55 -1.04 -4.42 1.63
C HIS A 55 -1.39 -5.59 2.55
N VAL A 56 -0.74 -5.67 3.72
CA VAL A 56 -1.01 -6.69 4.74
C VAL A 56 -2.47 -6.67 5.19
N ALA A 57 -3.04 -5.49 5.42
CA ALA A 57 -4.41 -5.34 5.89
C ALA A 57 -5.45 -5.68 4.80
N THR A 58 -5.26 -5.17 3.58
CA THR A 58 -6.23 -5.26 2.49
C THR A 58 -6.18 -6.58 1.73
N GLY A 59 -5.00 -7.22 1.69
CA GLY A 59 -4.73 -8.45 0.95
C GLY A 59 -4.44 -8.27 -0.54
N TYR A 60 -4.32 -7.04 -1.03
CA TYR A 60 -3.86 -6.80 -2.40
C TYR A 60 -2.38 -7.18 -2.52
N ASP A 61 -2.02 -7.89 -3.59
CA ASP A 61 -0.64 -8.34 -3.84
C ASP A 61 0.24 -7.22 -4.42
N THR A 62 1.51 -7.53 -4.71
CA THR A 62 2.48 -6.60 -5.33
C THR A 62 2.55 -6.72 -6.86
N THR A 63 1.59 -7.41 -7.48
CA THR A 63 1.51 -7.42 -8.94
C THR A 63 1.08 -6.04 -9.42
N LEU A 64 1.28 -5.76 -10.71
CA LEU A 64 0.83 -4.50 -11.29
C LEU A 64 -0.69 -4.25 -11.08
N VAL A 65 -1.49 -5.32 -11.01
CA VAL A 65 -2.93 -5.22 -10.69
C VAL A 65 -3.14 -4.94 -9.20
N GLY A 66 -2.44 -5.63 -8.31
CA GLY A 66 -2.53 -5.41 -6.87
C GLY A 66 -2.10 -4.00 -6.46
N GLU A 67 -1.03 -3.48 -7.06
CA GLU A 67 -0.56 -2.09 -6.93
C GLU A 67 -1.64 -1.08 -7.38
N ALA A 68 -2.37 -1.40 -8.45
CA ALA A 68 -3.48 -0.56 -8.89
C ALA A 68 -4.70 -0.65 -7.94
N GLU A 69 -4.99 -1.82 -7.39
CA GLU A 69 -6.06 -2.01 -6.40
C GLU A 69 -5.75 -1.25 -5.10
N ILE A 70 -4.54 -1.40 -4.55
CA ILE A 70 -4.15 -0.67 -3.35
C ILE A 70 -4.05 0.83 -3.60
N GLY A 71 -3.50 1.24 -4.74
CA GLY A 71 -3.43 2.66 -5.12
C GLY A 71 -4.82 3.29 -5.20
N ALA A 72 -5.80 2.57 -5.77
CA ALA A 72 -7.18 3.03 -5.80
C ALA A 72 -7.81 3.12 -4.41
N TRP A 73 -7.54 2.13 -3.55
CA TRP A 73 -8.02 2.14 -2.16
C TRP A 73 -7.40 3.28 -1.34
N GLU A 74 -6.10 3.56 -1.50
CA GLU A 74 -5.38 4.64 -0.83
C GLU A 74 -5.81 6.03 -1.33
N LEU A 75 -6.06 6.20 -2.63
CA LEU A 75 -6.60 7.44 -3.18
C LEU A 75 -8.01 7.72 -2.65
N ALA A 76 -8.85 6.68 -2.57
CA ALA A 76 -10.21 6.80 -2.09
C ALA A 76 -10.32 7.10 -0.59
N SER A 77 -9.45 6.49 0.22
CA SER A 77 -9.34 6.74 1.66
C SER A 77 -8.49 7.99 1.99
N GLY A 78 -7.73 8.50 1.01
CA GLY A 78 -7.02 9.78 1.01
C GLY A 78 -5.58 9.72 1.53
N CYS A 79 -4.61 10.31 0.82
CA CYS A 79 -3.19 10.23 1.18
C CYS A 79 -2.64 11.43 2.00
N ARG A 80 -3.48 12.40 2.37
CA ARG A 80 -3.09 13.60 3.17
C ARG A 80 -1.86 14.32 2.59
N HIS A 81 -0.88 14.62 3.45
CA HIS A 81 0.36 15.34 3.10
C HIS A 81 1.43 14.45 2.47
N TYR A 82 1.15 13.14 2.28
CA TYR A 82 2.03 12.22 1.57
C TYR A 82 1.88 12.42 0.05
N TYR A 83 2.37 13.56 -0.47
CA TYR A 83 2.26 13.92 -1.90
C TYR A 83 2.84 12.85 -2.83
N VAL A 84 3.89 12.15 -2.40
CA VAL A 84 4.49 11.05 -3.15
C VAL A 84 3.51 9.88 -3.30
N ALA A 85 2.72 9.57 -2.26
CA ALA A 85 1.69 8.53 -2.33
C ALA A 85 0.60 8.90 -3.35
N TRP A 86 0.15 10.16 -3.38
CA TRP A 86 -0.80 10.63 -4.40
C TRP A 86 -0.30 10.38 -5.83
N ILE A 87 0.95 10.75 -6.13
CA ILE A 87 1.53 10.63 -7.48
C ILE A 87 1.71 9.15 -7.87
N LEU A 88 2.29 8.34 -6.98
CA LEU A 88 2.54 6.92 -7.25
C LEU A 88 1.23 6.14 -7.41
N ASN A 89 0.27 6.37 -6.52
CA ASN A 89 -1.03 5.70 -6.59
C ASN A 89 -1.79 6.09 -7.85
N LEU A 90 -1.75 7.35 -8.28
CA LEU A 90 -2.39 7.77 -9.52
C LEU A 90 -1.78 7.06 -10.73
N GLY A 91 -0.45 6.95 -10.80
CA GLY A 91 0.23 6.21 -11.85
C GLY A 91 -0.16 4.72 -11.89
N ALA A 92 -0.24 4.08 -10.73
CA ALA A 92 -0.66 2.68 -10.60
C ALA A 92 -2.13 2.49 -11.04
N VAL A 93 -3.04 3.36 -10.58
CA VAL A 93 -4.47 3.32 -10.95
C VAL A 93 -4.67 3.54 -12.43
N VAL A 94 -4.02 4.53 -13.04
CA VAL A 94 -4.12 4.79 -14.48
C VAL A 94 -3.72 3.53 -15.26
N THR A 95 -2.60 2.89 -14.87
CA THR A 95 -2.14 1.67 -15.51
C THR A 95 -3.14 0.52 -15.32
N GLY A 96 -3.63 0.31 -14.10
CA GLY A 96 -4.60 -0.75 -13.79
C GLY A 96 -5.97 -0.56 -14.43
N MET A 97 -6.41 0.68 -14.68
CA MET A 97 -7.66 0.98 -15.38
C MET A 97 -7.67 0.47 -16.82
N PHE A 98 -6.50 0.36 -17.48
CA PHE A 98 -6.38 -0.24 -18.80
C PHE A 98 -6.38 -1.78 -18.78
N LEU A 99 -6.06 -2.40 -17.64
CA LEU A 99 -5.92 -3.86 -17.52
C LEU A 99 -7.14 -4.53 -16.89
N LEU A 100 -7.54 -4.09 -15.69
CA LEU A 100 -8.63 -4.68 -14.90
C LEU A 100 -9.48 -3.60 -14.20
N PRO A 101 -10.18 -2.74 -14.96
CA PRO A 101 -10.89 -1.57 -14.41
C PRO A 101 -11.94 -1.93 -13.36
N ARG A 102 -12.61 -3.08 -13.50
CA ARG A 102 -13.62 -3.53 -12.52
C ARG A 102 -13.01 -3.77 -11.13
N ARG A 103 -11.79 -4.30 -11.06
CA ARG A 103 -11.08 -4.54 -9.80
C ARG A 103 -10.65 -3.23 -9.15
N VAL A 104 -10.08 -2.33 -9.95
CA VAL A 104 -9.67 -0.98 -9.52
C VAL A 104 -10.87 -0.18 -8.97
N VAL A 105 -12.00 -0.17 -9.68
CA VAL A 105 -13.23 0.51 -9.22
C VAL A 105 -13.77 -0.11 -7.94
N ARG A 106 -13.74 -1.44 -7.80
CA ARG A 106 -14.15 -2.11 -6.56
C ARG A 106 -13.25 -1.72 -5.39
N ALA A 107 -11.93 -1.71 -5.60
CA ALA A 107 -10.97 -1.30 -4.58
C ALA A 107 -11.14 0.17 -4.18
N PHE A 108 -11.41 1.06 -5.15
CA PHE A 108 -11.77 2.46 -4.89
C PHE A 108 -13.04 2.58 -4.04
N ARG A 109 -14.12 1.87 -4.39
CA ARG A 109 -15.38 1.87 -3.62
C ARG A 109 -15.17 1.39 -2.19
N ARG A 110 -14.38 0.32 -2.01
CA ARG A 110 -13.97 -0.16 -0.69
C ARG A 110 -13.25 0.93 0.09
N GLY A 111 -12.26 1.59 -0.52
CA GLY A 111 -11.48 2.65 0.14
C GLY A 111 -12.30 3.87 0.57
N ARG A 112 -13.38 4.21 -0.14
CA ARG A 112 -14.30 5.30 0.26
C ARG A 112 -15.00 5.07 1.59
N GLN A 113 -15.06 3.83 2.05
CA GLN A 113 -15.71 3.43 3.31
C GLN A 113 -14.68 3.15 4.41
N CYS A 114 -13.39 3.35 4.13
CA CYS A 114 -12.29 3.08 5.04
C CYS A 114 -11.58 4.37 5.45
N THR A 115 -10.80 4.27 6.52
CA THR A 115 -9.68 5.19 6.79
C THR A 115 -8.37 4.47 6.48
N ASN A 116 -7.23 5.17 6.60
CA ASN A 116 -5.90 4.59 6.35
C ASN A 116 -4.85 5.14 7.32
N LEU A 117 -3.65 4.55 7.30
CA LEU A 117 -2.54 4.95 8.17
C LEU A 117 -1.94 6.31 7.81
N TYR A 118 -2.22 6.86 6.63
CA TYR A 118 -1.88 8.26 6.32
C TYR A 118 -2.73 9.24 7.15
N HIS A 119 -3.89 8.82 7.65
CA HIS A 119 -4.74 9.61 8.56
C HIS A 119 -4.41 9.32 10.03
N LEU A 120 -4.35 8.04 10.38
CA LEU A 120 -4.23 7.62 11.78
C LEU A 120 -2.80 7.77 12.32
N GLY A 121 -1.81 7.83 11.43
CA GLY A 121 -0.40 7.70 11.81
C GLY A 121 -0.07 6.27 12.22
N ILE A 122 1.20 6.04 12.56
CA ILE A 122 1.70 4.75 13.01
C ILE A 122 2.37 4.95 14.36
N GLY A 123 1.83 4.30 15.39
CA GLY A 123 2.39 4.31 16.73
C GLY A 123 3.64 3.44 16.84
N ALA A 124 4.46 3.67 17.87
CA ALA A 124 5.67 2.85 18.12
C ALA A 124 5.35 1.37 18.40
N THR A 125 4.12 1.07 18.83
CA THR A 125 3.61 -0.27 19.14
C THR A 125 3.18 -1.06 17.90
N TRP A 126 3.17 -0.45 16.71
CA TRP A 126 2.69 -1.10 15.48
C TRP A 126 3.24 -2.51 15.24
N PRO A 127 4.52 -2.84 15.53
CA PRO A 127 5.02 -4.17 15.19
C PRO A 127 4.28 -5.29 15.93
N GLU A 128 3.81 -5.01 17.14
CA GLU A 128 3.12 -5.96 18.02
C GLU A 128 1.60 -5.89 17.90
N GLU A 129 1.08 -4.87 17.20
CA GLU A 129 -0.34 -4.82 16.84
C GLU A 129 -0.71 -6.02 15.96
N THR A 130 -1.98 -6.41 15.97
CA THR A 130 -2.46 -7.56 15.21
C THR A 130 -3.01 -7.13 13.85
N VAL A 131 -2.92 -8.01 12.86
CA VAL A 131 -3.55 -7.77 11.53
C VAL A 131 -5.06 -7.53 11.66
N SER A 132 -5.73 -8.25 12.56
CA SER A 132 -7.16 -8.06 12.84
C SER A 132 -7.44 -6.69 13.46
N GLY A 133 -6.61 -6.26 14.41
CA GLY A 133 -6.72 -4.93 15.02
C GLY A 133 -6.52 -3.82 13.98
N LEU A 134 -5.52 -3.94 13.11
CA LEU A 134 -5.34 -2.99 12.01
C LEU A 134 -6.54 -2.98 11.08
N ARG A 135 -7.06 -4.15 10.66
CA ARG A 135 -8.26 -4.22 9.81
C ARG A 135 -9.46 -3.51 10.44
N GLN A 136 -9.66 -3.67 11.74
CA GLN A 136 -10.69 -2.97 12.50
C GLN A 136 -10.49 -1.45 12.52
N GLN A 137 -9.27 -0.98 12.81
CA GLN A 137 -8.94 0.44 12.79
C GLN A 137 -9.19 1.07 11.41
N LEU A 138 -8.92 0.32 10.34
CA LEU A 138 -9.11 0.77 8.96
C LEU A 138 -10.55 0.63 8.45
N GLY A 139 -11.44 -0.04 9.20
CA GLY A 139 -12.81 -0.32 8.79
C GLY A 139 -12.93 -1.34 7.65
N LEU A 140 -12.07 -2.36 7.63
CA LEU A 140 -12.00 -3.41 6.60
C LEU A 140 -12.80 -4.68 6.95
N ASP A 141 -13.33 -4.75 8.16
CA ASP A 141 -14.08 -5.83 8.78
C ASP A 141 -15.61 -5.67 8.66
N VAL A 142 -16.07 -4.53 8.13
CA VAL A 142 -17.47 -4.31 7.78
C VAL A 142 -17.76 -4.98 6.41
N PRO A 143 -18.80 -5.82 6.28
CA PRO A 143 -19.16 -6.40 4.99
C PRO A 143 -19.52 -5.29 3.99
N HIS A 144 -18.69 -5.12 2.96
CA HIS A 144 -18.97 -4.18 1.88
C HIS A 144 -19.91 -4.86 0.87
N GLY A 145 -21.17 -4.41 0.85
CA GLY A 145 -22.22 -4.87 -0.09
C GLY A 145 -22.05 -4.39 -1.52
#